data_AF-A0A482Z2N8-F1
#
_entry.id   AF-A0A482Z2N8-F1
#
_cell.length_a   1.000
_cell.length_b   1.000
_cell.length_c   1.000
_cell.angle_alpha   90.00
_cell.angle_beta   90.00
_cell.angle_gamma   90.00
#
_symmetry.space_group_name_H-M   'P 1'
#
loop_
_entity.id
_entity.type
_entity.pdbx_description
1 polymer ?
#
loop_
_entity_poly.entity_id
_entity_poly.type
_entity_poly.pdbx_seq_one_letter_code
_entity_poly.pdbx_strand_id
1 'polypeptide(L)' 'EYIEVFYNRKRRHSANDYKSPADYEMSLKAA' A
#
# COMPACT_ATOMS: atom_id res chain seq x y z
N GLU A 1 2.80 10.72 -13.51
CA GLU A 1 2.49 11.09 -12.10
C GLU A 1 1.23 10.45 -11.51
N TYR A 2 0.05 10.45 -12.16
CA TYR A 2 -1.19 9.93 -11.52
C TYR A 2 -1.11 8.46 -11.04
N ILE A 3 -0.45 7.61 -11.83
CA ILE A 3 -0.32 6.19 -11.54
C ILE A 3 0.46 5.96 -10.23
N GLU A 4 1.58 6.66 -10.04
CA GLU A 4 2.47 6.42 -8.89
C GLU A 4 1.96 7.13 -7.63
N VAL A 5 1.50 8.37 -7.76
CA VAL A 5 1.09 9.21 -6.62
C VAL A 5 -0.28 8.81 -6.08
N PHE A 6 -1.24 8.46 -6.95
CA PHE A 6 -2.63 8.22 -6.53
C PHE A 6 -3.06 6.77 -6.64
N TYR A 7 -2.82 6.12 -7.79
CA TYR A 7 -3.34 4.77 -8.03
C TYR A 7 -2.56 3.71 -7.24
N ASN A 8 -1.22 3.70 -7.36
CA ASN A 8 -0.37 2.69 -6.73
C ASN A 8 -0.42 2.75 -5.20
N ARG A 9 -0.60 3.93 -4.59
CA ARG A 9 -0.79 4.10 -3.13
C ARG A 9 -2.09 3.48 -2.62
N LYS A 10 -3.14 3.41 -3.43
CA LYS A 10 -4.45 2.87 -3.05
C LYS A 10 -4.67 1.42 -3.51
N ARG A 11 -3.92 0.99 -4.52
CA ARG A 11 -4.01 -0.37 -5.06
C ARG A 11 -3.54 -1.38 -4.03
N ARG A 12 -4.32 -2.46 -3.87
CA ARG A 12 -3.91 -3.64 -3.10
C ARG A 12 -2.94 -4.49 -3.90
N HIS A 13 -1.87 -4.93 -3.25
CA HIS A 13 -0.85 -5.78 -3.86
C HIS A 13 -0.88 -7.15 -3.18
N SER A 14 -0.91 -8.22 -3.96
CA SER A 14 -0.85 -9.60 -3.42
C SER A 14 0.45 -9.86 -2.67
N ALA A 15 1.54 -9.17 -3.05
CA ALA A 15 2.82 -9.20 -2.35
C ALA A 15 2.76 -8.59 -0.93
N ASN A 16 1.76 -7.75 -0.65
CA ASN A 16 1.58 -7.09 0.65
C ASN A 16 0.43 -7.76 1.45
N ASP A 17 0.20 -9.06 1.29
CA ASP A 17 -0.97 -9.77 1.86
C ASP A 17 -2.31 -9.11 1.49
N TYR A 18 -2.42 -8.65 0.24
CA TYR A 18 -3.58 -7.91 -0.28
C TYR A 18 -3.85 -6.57 0.44
N LYS A 19 -2.83 -5.97 1.06
CA LYS A 19 -2.90 -4.62 1.62
C LYS A 19 -2.45 -3.57 0.61
N SER A 20 -2.91 -2.34 0.79
CA SER A 20 -2.34 -1.19 0.08
C SER A 20 -0.95 -0.86 0.66
N PRO A 21 -0.07 -0.15 -0.06
CA PRO A 21 1.21 0.29 0.49
C PRO A 21 1.05 1.07 1.80
N ALA A 22 0.05 1.95 1.90
CA ALA A 22 -0.22 2.71 3.12
C ALA A 22 -0.62 1.82 4.31
N ASP A 23 -1.51 0.84 4.07
CA ASP A 23 -1.96 -0.08 5.12
C ASP A 23 -0.84 -1.03 5.59
N TYR A 24 0.02 -1.44 4.65
CA TYR A 24 1.19 -2.27 4.92
C TYR A 24 2.20 -1.50 5.79
N GLU A 25 2.56 -0.28 5.41
CA GLU A 25 3.46 0.59 6.20
C GLU A 25 2.91 0.89 7.61
N MET A 26 1.59 1.10 7.74
CA MET A 26 0.96 1.31 9.05
C MET A 26 1.01 0.04 9.91
N SER A 27 0.79 -1.13 9.31
CA SER A 27 0.90 -2.42 10.00
C SER A 27 2.32 -2.65 10.54
N LEU A 28 3.35 -2.27 9.76
CA LEU A 28 4.75 -2.41 10.18
C LEU A 28 5.16 -1.47 11.31
N LYS A 29 4.58 -0.26 11.38
CA LYS A 29 4.88 0.71 12.45
C LYS A 29 4.20 0.39 13.78
N ALA A 30 3.14 -0.41 13.75
CA ALA A 30 2.38 -0.78 14.94
C ALA A 30 2.90 -2.06 15.63
N ALA A 31 3.85 -2.77 15.01
CA ALA A 31 4.52 -3.96 15.53
C ALA A 31 5.84 -3.58 16.20
#